data_AF-A0A7W4A8I8-F1
#
_entry.id   AF-A0A7W4A8I8-F1
#
_cell.length_a   1.000
_cell.length_b   1.000
_cell.length_c   1.000
_cell.angle_alpha   90.00
_cell.angle_beta   90.00
_cell.angle_gamma   90.00
#
_symmetry.space_group_name_H-M   'P 1'
#
loop_
_entity.id
_entity.type
_entity.pdbx_description
1 polymer ?
#
loop_
_entity_poly.entity_id
_entity_poly.type
_entity_poly.pdbx_seq_one_letter_code
_entity_poly.pdbx_strand_id
1 'polypeptide(L)'
;MFNKLTVMCVLLTAFFSQMAMANLLISPTRVTFDERQRSAKVTVINNSDEQRTYRVVWSEKQALPGGGYNNLAQVTENSLSPMTRLSPKQVTLAAGEKQTVKIAIRKPKDLQQGEYRSHLLFQALPNENKEQKSGIQINMIMSFSIPVVYREQPEQPNVTITQAKIIKNANQTKPKIQVQLQRHNNFSSYGKLSAYIKTASGENEKVAEISNLSLYPEVDTTIATLSLFKDKQLPTQGSIFLDYQGAEEYKGVDFASYTLAIGK
;
A
#
# COMPACT_ATOMS: atom_id res chain seq x y z
N MET A 1 -29.11 7.93 -40.48
CA MET A 1 -29.81 8.87 -39.58
C MET A 1 -29.70 8.31 -38.17
N PHE A 2 -28.81 8.86 -37.33
CA PHE A 2 -28.72 8.43 -35.94
C PHE A 2 -30.02 8.82 -35.21
N ASN A 3 -30.67 7.85 -34.57
CA ASN A 3 -31.90 8.10 -33.82
C ASN A 3 -31.57 9.07 -32.67
N LYS A 4 -32.30 10.19 -32.57
CA LYS A 4 -32.07 11.24 -31.56
C LYS A 4 -32.04 10.65 -30.14
N LEU A 5 -32.76 9.56 -29.91
CA LEU A 5 -32.78 8.81 -28.66
C LEU A 5 -31.45 8.11 -28.34
N THR A 6 -30.76 7.56 -29.35
CA THR A 6 -29.46 6.91 -29.19
C THR A 6 -28.36 7.93 -28.89
N VAL A 7 -28.39 9.08 -29.56
CA VAL A 7 -27.47 10.20 -29.28
C VAL A 7 -27.67 10.74 -27.86
N MET A 8 -28.92 10.85 -27.41
CA MET A 8 -29.25 11.31 -26.05
C MET A 8 -28.79 10.33 -24.96
N CYS A 9 -28.89 9.02 -25.18
CA CYS A 9 -28.40 8.01 -24.23
C CYS A 9 -26.86 7.95 -24.15
N VAL A 10 -26.16 8.21 -25.25
CA VAL A 10 -24.69 8.30 -25.27
C VAL A 10 -24.19 9.58 -24.58
N LEU A 11 -24.92 10.70 -24.72
CA LEU A 11 -24.61 11.94 -23.98
C LEU A 11 -24.88 11.80 -22.47
N LEU A 12 -25.96 11.11 -22.05
CA LEU A 12 -26.27 10.93 -20.63
C LEU A 12 -25.24 10.05 -19.89
N THR A 13 -24.63 9.08 -20.58
CA THR A 13 -23.63 8.18 -19.99
C THR A 13 -22.24 8.80 -19.88
N ALA A 14 -21.93 9.81 -20.71
CA ALA A 14 -20.67 10.57 -20.62
C ALA A 14 -20.61 11.53 -19.41
N PHE A 15 -21.75 11.94 -18.85
CA PHE A 15 -21.80 12.87 -17.69
C PHE A 15 -21.68 12.20 -16.33
N PHE A 16 -21.68 10.87 -16.24
CA PHE A 16 -21.47 10.13 -14.98
C PHE A 16 -20.03 9.65 -14.81
N SER A 17 -19.04 10.42 -15.29
CA SER A 17 -17.67 10.27 -14.81
C SER A 17 -17.62 10.79 -13.37
N GLN A 18 -17.86 9.90 -12.40
CA GLN A 18 -17.57 10.20 -11.00
C GLN A 18 -16.07 10.45 -10.89
N MET A 19 -15.67 11.72 -10.80
CA MET A 19 -14.33 12.05 -10.38
C MET A 19 -14.19 11.58 -8.94
N ALA A 20 -13.42 10.50 -8.75
CA ALA A 20 -12.97 10.11 -7.43
C ALA A 20 -12.03 11.22 -6.93
N MET A 21 -12.58 12.17 -6.18
CA MET A 21 -11.81 13.26 -5.60
C MET A 21 -11.10 12.73 -4.36
N ALA A 22 -9.79 12.53 -4.45
CA ALA A 22 -8.96 12.28 -3.27
C ALA A 22 -8.76 13.62 -2.55
N ASN A 23 -9.23 13.73 -1.30
CA ASN A 23 -9.18 15.00 -0.56
C ASN A 23 -7.75 15.40 -0.13
N LEU A 24 -6.82 14.45 -0.08
CA LEU A 24 -5.43 14.69 0.29
C LEU A 24 -4.51 13.82 -0.57
N LEU A 25 -3.52 14.45 -1.18
CA LEU A 25 -2.39 13.76 -1.82
C LEU A 25 -1.21 13.76 -0.84
N ILE A 26 -0.59 12.60 -0.65
CA ILE A 26 0.60 12.42 0.18
C ILE A 26 1.71 11.82 -0.67
N SER A 27 2.89 12.43 -0.65
CA SER A 27 4.07 11.95 -1.37
C SER A 27 5.36 12.10 -0.54
N PRO A 28 6.15 11.03 -0.38
CA PRO A 28 5.89 9.66 -0.84
C PRO A 28 4.82 8.96 0.03
N THR A 29 4.29 7.82 -0.44
CA THR A 29 3.34 6.97 0.29
C THR A 29 4.02 5.97 1.23
N ARG A 30 5.35 5.94 1.23
CA ARG A 30 6.21 5.17 2.10
C ARG A 30 7.52 5.93 2.28
N VAL A 31 8.08 5.93 3.48
CA VAL A 31 9.36 6.56 3.75
C VAL A 31 10.32 5.50 4.25
N THR A 32 11.45 5.37 3.58
CA THR A 32 12.60 4.60 4.04
C THR A 32 13.77 5.51 4.24
N PHE A 33 14.48 5.28 5.34
CA PHE A 33 15.74 5.92 5.61
C PHE A 33 16.86 4.93 5.29
N ASP A 34 17.81 5.36 4.45
CA ASP A 34 19.10 4.69 4.36
C ASP A 34 19.98 5.02 5.60
N GLU A 35 21.08 4.29 5.80
CA GLU A 35 21.95 4.46 6.97
C GLU A 35 22.57 5.86 7.10
N ARG A 36 22.66 6.62 6.00
CA ARG A 36 23.27 7.97 5.95
C ARG A 36 22.22 9.07 6.10
N GLN A 37 20.98 8.80 5.73
CA GLN A 37 19.86 9.73 5.84
C GLN A 37 19.44 9.89 7.30
N ARG A 38 19.38 11.14 7.74
CA ARG A 38 18.89 11.53 9.08
C ARG A 38 17.59 12.31 9.01
N SER A 39 17.12 12.66 7.82
CA SER A 39 15.84 13.32 7.65
C SER A 39 15.18 12.97 6.33
N ALA A 40 13.85 12.87 6.35
CA ALA A 40 13.00 12.71 5.18
C ALA A 40 11.94 13.81 5.15
N LYS A 41 11.36 14.01 3.96
CA LYS A 41 10.28 14.98 3.74
C LYS A 41 9.08 14.26 3.17
N VAL A 42 7.91 14.51 3.75
CA VAL A 42 6.62 14.07 3.24
C VAL A 42 5.84 15.31 2.86
N THR A 43 5.45 15.39 1.60
CA THR A 43 4.64 16.47 1.06
C THR A 43 3.18 16.08 1.11
N VAL A 44 2.35 16.98 1.61
CA VAL A 44 0.90 16.85 1.59
C VAL A 44 0.29 17.98 0.78
N ILE A 45 -0.69 17.66 -0.06
CA ILE A 45 -1.42 18.62 -0.89
C ILE A 45 -2.91 18.40 -0.65
N ASN A 46 -3.61 19.46 -0.27
CA ASN A 46 -5.07 19.41 -0.17
C ASN A 46 -5.66 19.48 -1.58
N ASN A 47 -6.15 18.35 -2.07
CA ASN A 47 -6.77 18.23 -3.39
C ASN A 47 -8.30 18.43 -3.34
N SER A 48 -8.85 18.81 -2.17
CA SER A 48 -10.24 19.26 -2.06
C SER A 48 -10.40 20.75 -2.32
N ASP A 49 -11.65 21.18 -2.46
CA ASP A 49 -12.08 22.57 -2.65
C ASP A 49 -12.30 23.33 -1.33
N GLU A 50 -12.21 22.64 -0.18
CA GLU A 50 -12.36 23.21 1.15
C GLU A 50 -11.03 23.27 1.90
N GLN A 51 -10.91 24.20 2.85
CA GLN A 51 -9.80 24.17 3.81
C GLN A 51 -9.88 22.91 4.69
N ARG A 52 -8.72 22.28 4.93
CA ARG A 52 -8.60 21.08 5.78
C ARG A 52 -7.49 21.24 6.79
N THR A 53 -7.70 20.73 8.00
CA THR A 53 -6.65 20.67 9.03
C THR A 53 -6.35 19.22 9.38
N TYR A 54 -5.06 18.88 9.46
CA TYR A 54 -4.58 17.56 9.83
C TYR A 54 -3.62 17.65 11.01
N ARG A 55 -3.82 16.81 12.02
CA ARG A 55 -2.81 16.52 13.03
C ARG A 55 -1.88 15.43 12.50
N VAL A 56 -0.58 15.64 12.67
CA VAL A 56 0.47 14.72 12.23
C VAL A 56 1.01 14.01 13.47
N VAL A 57 0.70 12.72 13.60
CA VAL A 57 1.06 11.91 14.77
C VAL A 57 1.69 10.59 14.36
N TRP A 58 2.43 9.98 15.28
CA TRP A 58 2.86 8.59 15.14
C TRP A 58 1.73 7.64 15.53
N SER A 59 1.63 6.54 14.80
CA SER A 59 0.74 5.42 15.07
C SER A 59 1.54 4.13 14.98
N GLU A 60 1.55 3.38 16.08
CA GLU A 60 2.20 2.07 16.15
C GLU A 60 1.26 1.01 15.61
N LYS A 61 1.77 0.16 14.71
CA LYS A 61 0.97 -0.87 14.07
C LYS A 61 1.77 -2.13 13.82
N GLN A 62 1.12 -3.26 14.02
CA GLN A 62 1.63 -4.58 13.72
C GLN A 62 0.96 -5.11 12.45
N ALA A 63 1.75 -5.62 11.51
CA ALA A 63 1.23 -6.23 10.30
C ALA A 63 0.56 -7.58 10.58
N LEU A 64 -0.43 -7.93 9.76
CA LEU A 64 -1.13 -9.21 9.83
C LEU A 64 -0.71 -10.14 8.68
N PRO A 65 -0.70 -11.47 8.88
CA PRO A 65 -0.36 -12.44 7.83
C PRO A 65 -1.18 -12.34 6.54
N GLY A 66 -2.46 -11.97 6.64
CA GLY A 66 -3.36 -11.80 5.49
C GLY A 66 -3.34 -10.40 4.86
N GLY A 67 -2.42 -9.53 5.30
CA GLY A 67 -2.44 -8.11 5.00
C GLY A 67 -3.29 -7.30 6.00
N GLY A 68 -3.12 -5.98 5.95
CA GLY A 68 -3.69 -5.08 6.96
C GLY A 68 -2.84 -4.98 8.23
N TYR A 69 -3.38 -4.30 9.23
CA TYR A 69 -2.66 -3.96 10.45
C TYR A 69 -3.55 -4.01 11.69
N ASN A 70 -2.99 -4.41 12.82
CA ASN A 70 -3.51 -4.12 14.15
C ASN A 70 -2.86 -2.84 14.68
N ASN A 71 -3.67 -1.94 15.27
CA ASN A 71 -3.12 -0.78 15.99
C ASN A 71 -2.57 -1.24 17.34
N LEU A 72 -1.38 -0.76 17.69
CA LEU A 72 -0.76 -0.99 18.99
C LEU A 72 -0.99 0.23 19.88
N ALA A 73 -1.37 -0.01 21.14
CA ALA A 73 -1.61 1.06 22.10
C ALA A 73 -0.31 1.67 22.65
N GLN A 74 0.79 0.94 22.58
CA GLN A 74 2.09 1.33 23.12
C GLN A 74 3.19 1.11 22.08
N VAL A 75 4.31 1.81 22.28
CA VAL A 75 5.53 1.61 21.49
C VAL A 75 6.15 0.24 21.82
N THR A 76 6.75 -0.38 20.82
CA THR A 76 7.53 -1.62 20.97
C THR A 76 9.02 -1.33 20.84
N GLU A 77 9.85 -2.34 21.06
CA GLU A 77 11.30 -2.23 20.84
C GLU A 77 11.65 -1.87 19.38
N ASN A 78 10.84 -2.29 18.41
CA ASN A 78 10.99 -1.96 16.99
C ASN A 78 10.23 -0.70 16.57
N SER A 79 9.63 0.06 17.49
CA SER A 79 8.98 1.33 17.14
C SER A 79 10.03 2.39 16.76
N LEU A 80 9.81 3.05 15.63
CA LEU A 80 10.65 4.16 15.16
C LEU A 80 10.33 5.49 15.85
N SER A 81 9.09 5.67 16.30
CA SER A 81 8.61 6.94 16.85
C SER A 81 9.45 7.53 18.01
N PRO A 82 10.00 6.76 18.97
CA PRO A 82 10.75 7.34 20.10
C PRO A 82 12.04 8.05 19.67
N MET A 83 12.67 7.57 18.59
CA MET A 83 13.92 8.10 18.06
C MET A 83 13.72 9.11 16.92
N THR A 84 12.51 9.63 16.74
CA THR A 84 12.21 10.61 15.68
C THR A 84 11.66 11.93 16.19
N ARG A 85 11.72 12.94 15.33
CA ARG A 85 11.10 14.25 15.50
C ARG A 85 10.31 14.60 14.25
N LEU A 86 9.11 15.12 14.46
CA LEU A 86 8.18 15.55 13.42
C LEU A 86 8.00 17.06 13.46
N SER A 87 8.01 17.71 12.30
CA SER A 87 7.68 19.12 12.19
C SER A 87 7.06 19.46 10.82
N PRO A 88 5.92 20.18 10.76
CA PRO A 88 5.07 20.55 11.90
C PRO A 88 4.24 19.36 12.41
N LYS A 89 3.65 19.48 13.61
CA LYS A 89 2.73 18.48 14.18
C LYS A 89 1.26 18.68 13.77
N GLN A 90 0.96 19.82 13.14
CA GLN A 90 -0.35 20.12 12.59
C GLN A 90 -0.16 20.95 11.32
N VAL A 91 -1.00 20.71 10.33
CA VAL A 91 -1.01 21.44 9.06
C VAL A 91 -2.44 21.86 8.77
N THR A 92 -2.63 23.12 8.41
CA THR A 92 -3.89 23.66 7.89
C THR A 92 -3.62 24.06 6.45
N LEU A 93 -4.44 23.56 5.53
CA LEU A 93 -4.23 23.66 4.10
C LEU A 93 -5.48 24.23 3.46
N ALA A 94 -5.38 25.37 2.79
CA ALA A 94 -6.37 25.84 1.84
C ALA A 94 -6.50 24.88 0.64
N ALA A 95 -7.51 25.07 -0.20
CA ALA A 95 -7.68 24.31 -1.43
C ALA A 95 -6.45 24.43 -2.34
N GLY A 96 -5.89 23.29 -2.77
CA GLY A 96 -4.65 23.22 -3.56
C GLY A 96 -3.36 23.52 -2.79
N GLU A 97 -3.44 23.90 -1.51
CA GLU A 97 -2.26 24.24 -0.72
C GLU A 97 -1.39 23.00 -0.43
N LYS A 98 -0.08 23.22 -0.49
CA LYS A 98 0.94 22.21 -0.25
C LYS A 98 1.74 22.54 1.01
N GLN A 99 1.93 21.55 1.87
CA GLN A 99 2.82 21.64 3.03
C GLN A 99 3.81 20.48 3.04
N THR A 100 5.00 20.73 3.57
CA THR A 100 6.00 19.68 3.84
C THR A 100 6.07 19.38 5.33
N VAL A 101 5.99 18.11 5.67
CA VAL A 101 6.31 17.55 6.99
C VAL A 101 7.70 16.95 6.94
N LYS A 102 8.60 17.43 7.79
CA LYS A 102 9.94 16.89 7.98
C LYS A 102 9.93 15.84 9.10
N ILE A 103 10.52 14.69 8.80
CA ILE A 103 10.81 13.62 9.75
C ILE A 103 12.32 13.64 9.96
N ALA A 104 12.80 13.73 11.20
CA ALA A 104 14.21 13.66 11.53
C ALA A 104 14.48 12.53 12.52
N ILE A 105 15.49 11.70 12.26
CA ILE A 105 15.93 10.61 13.13
C ILE A 105 17.04 11.12 14.05
N ARG A 106 16.90 10.85 15.34
CA ARG A 106 17.92 11.01 16.37
C ARG A 106 18.21 9.65 17.01
N LYS A 107 19.18 8.94 16.44
CA LYS A 107 19.58 7.60 16.86
C LYS A 107 20.17 7.61 18.27
N PRO A 108 19.85 6.63 19.13
CA PRO A 108 20.64 6.37 20.33
C PRO A 108 22.04 5.85 19.93
N LYS A 109 23.02 5.96 20.83
CA LYS A 109 24.42 5.58 20.53
C LYS A 109 24.58 4.08 20.25
N ASP A 110 23.82 3.24 20.96
CA ASP A 110 23.94 1.78 20.94
C ASP A 110 22.67 1.14 20.33
N LEU A 111 22.17 1.72 19.24
CA LEU A 111 21.02 1.17 18.53
C LEU A 111 21.38 -0.22 18.00
N GLN A 112 20.56 -1.21 18.35
CA GLN A 112 20.78 -2.59 17.92
C GLN A 112 20.55 -2.72 16.41
N GLN A 113 21.22 -3.71 15.79
CA GLN A 113 20.93 -4.10 14.42
C GLN A 113 19.45 -4.48 14.30
N GLY A 114 18.80 -3.98 13.27
CA GLY A 114 17.42 -4.34 12.99
C GLY A 114 16.63 -3.31 12.22
N GLU A 115 15.37 -3.64 11.99
CA GLU A 115 14.39 -2.78 11.35
C GLU A 115 13.46 -2.15 12.40
N TYR A 116 13.29 -0.84 12.28
CA TYR A 116 12.42 -0.04 13.14
C TYR A 116 11.36 0.64 12.30
N ARG A 117 10.08 0.50 12.69
CA ARG A 117 8.96 0.98 11.91
C ARG A 117 7.87 1.58 12.79
N SER A 118 7.36 2.73 12.36
CA SER A 118 6.13 3.34 12.86
C SER A 118 5.37 3.92 11.67
N HIS A 119 4.13 4.34 11.87
CA HIS A 119 3.34 4.94 10.79
C HIS A 119 3.08 6.41 11.06
N LEU A 120 3.34 7.24 10.07
CA LEU A 120 2.97 8.65 10.12
C LEU A 120 1.49 8.77 9.76
N LEU A 121 0.67 9.20 10.72
CA LEU A 121 -0.77 9.39 10.58
C LEU A 121 -1.08 10.88 10.41
N PHE A 122 -1.68 11.21 9.28
CA PHE A 122 -2.35 12.47 9.00
C PHE A 122 -3.82 12.34 9.42
N GLN A 123 -4.08 12.64 10.69
CA GLN A 123 -5.42 12.58 11.27
C GLN A 123 -6.19 13.85 10.91
N ALA A 124 -7.23 13.71 10.08
CA ALA A 124 -8.08 14.84 9.75
C ALA A 124 -8.84 15.33 10.99
N LEU A 125 -8.87 16.64 11.17
CA LEU A 125 -9.70 17.29 12.18
C LEU A 125 -11.03 17.73 11.53
N PRO A 126 -12.16 17.62 12.23
CA PRO A 126 -13.43 18.14 11.75
C PRO A 126 -13.32 19.64 11.46
N ASN A 127 -13.89 20.09 10.35
CA ASN A 127 -14.17 21.52 10.16
C ASN A 127 -15.37 21.90 11.04
N GLU A 128 -15.40 23.12 11.57
CA GLU A 128 -16.58 23.58 12.32
C GLU A 128 -17.82 23.55 11.41
N ASN A 129 -18.87 22.86 11.85
CA ASN A 129 -20.13 22.75 11.11
C ASN A 129 -20.75 24.14 10.97
N LYS A 130 -20.89 24.64 9.75
CA LYS A 130 -21.47 25.98 9.52
C LYS A 130 -23.00 26.04 9.49
N GLU A 131 -23.74 24.94 9.48
CA GLU A 131 -25.21 24.99 9.53
C GLU A 131 -25.80 23.61 9.86
N GLN A 132 -26.70 23.55 10.84
CA GLN A 132 -27.43 22.35 11.21
C GLN A 132 -28.75 22.33 10.43
N LYS A 133 -28.81 21.58 9.32
CA LYS A 133 -30.05 21.40 8.53
C LYS A 133 -30.83 20.18 9.04
N SER A 134 -32.16 20.27 9.10
CA SER A 134 -33.02 19.13 9.45
C SER A 134 -32.87 18.02 8.40
N GLY A 135 -32.33 16.88 8.81
CA GLY A 135 -32.11 15.69 7.97
C GLY A 135 -30.97 14.82 8.50
N ILE A 136 -30.80 13.62 7.94
CA ILE A 136 -29.63 12.78 8.23
C ILE A 136 -28.47 13.30 7.38
N GLN A 137 -27.42 13.80 8.03
CA GLN A 137 -26.18 14.24 7.39
C GLN A 137 -25.03 13.31 7.79
N ILE A 138 -24.37 12.70 6.81
CA ILE A 138 -23.19 11.86 7.02
C ILE A 138 -21.95 12.68 6.67
N ASN A 139 -21.16 13.01 7.67
CA ASN A 139 -19.87 13.70 7.49
C ASN A 139 -18.73 12.69 7.58
N MET A 140 -18.08 12.40 6.44
CA MET A 140 -16.93 11.50 6.40
C MET A 140 -15.62 12.28 6.63
N ILE A 141 -14.83 11.84 7.60
CA ILE A 141 -13.52 12.41 7.93
C ILE A 141 -12.44 11.39 7.62
N MET A 142 -11.62 11.69 6.62
CA MET A 142 -10.62 10.75 6.09
C MET A 142 -9.24 11.04 6.67
N SER A 143 -8.65 10.04 7.35
CA SER A 143 -7.27 10.08 7.83
C SER A 143 -6.38 9.15 7.01
N PHE A 144 -5.11 9.51 6.87
CA PHE A 144 -4.16 8.78 6.02
C PHE A 144 -2.93 8.36 6.80
N SER A 145 -2.42 7.16 6.55
CA SER A 145 -1.29 6.60 7.29
C SER A 145 -0.27 6.01 6.33
N ILE A 146 0.99 6.42 6.46
CA ILE A 146 2.10 5.89 5.65
C ILE A 146 3.15 5.23 6.56
N PRO A 147 3.75 4.09 6.15
CA PRO A 147 4.83 3.49 6.90
C PRO A 147 6.11 4.32 6.78
N VAL A 148 6.83 4.43 7.89
CA VAL A 148 8.15 5.04 7.98
C VAL A 148 9.09 4.00 8.57
N VAL A 149 10.14 3.66 7.83
CA VAL A 149 11.06 2.57 8.16
C VAL A 149 12.49 3.09 8.23
N TYR A 150 13.19 2.68 9.28
CA TYR A 150 14.62 2.86 9.44
C TYR A 150 15.27 1.48 9.63
N ARG A 151 16.43 1.27 9.03
CA ARG A 151 17.20 0.03 9.19
C ARG A 151 18.60 0.37 9.69
N GLU A 152 19.00 -0.21 10.82
CA GLU A 152 20.37 -0.17 11.31
C GLU A 152 21.08 -1.46 10.86
N GLN A 153 22.21 -1.34 10.16
CA GLN A 153 22.99 -2.48 9.67
C GLN A 153 22.13 -3.49 8.89
N PRO A 154 21.50 -3.06 7.77
CA PRO A 154 20.54 -3.87 7.04
C PRO A 154 21.20 -5.08 6.38
N GLU A 155 20.47 -6.19 6.40
CA GLU A 155 20.74 -7.35 5.54
C GLU A 155 19.71 -7.43 4.42
N GLN A 156 20.08 -8.06 3.31
CA GLN A 156 19.13 -8.31 2.22
C GLN A 156 18.02 -9.26 2.69
N PRO A 157 16.73 -8.93 2.51
CA PRO A 157 15.64 -9.81 2.88
C PRO A 157 15.71 -11.14 2.15
N ASN A 158 15.42 -12.24 2.87
CA ASN A 158 15.33 -13.58 2.31
C ASN A 158 13.88 -14.07 2.39
N VAL A 159 13.29 -14.39 1.23
CA VAL A 159 11.89 -14.78 1.10
C VAL A 159 11.79 -16.00 0.18
N THR A 160 10.87 -16.91 0.48
CA THR A 160 10.53 -18.03 -0.41
C THR A 160 9.02 -18.09 -0.63
N ILE A 161 8.58 -18.49 -1.83
CA ILE A 161 7.19 -18.89 -2.06
C ILE A 161 7.09 -20.38 -1.74
N THR A 162 6.35 -20.71 -0.68
CA THR A 162 6.24 -22.09 -0.20
C THR A 162 5.07 -22.85 -0.82
N GLN A 163 4.00 -22.11 -1.16
CA GLN A 163 2.80 -22.69 -1.76
C GLN A 163 2.07 -21.66 -2.62
N ALA A 164 1.43 -22.13 -3.68
CA ALA A 164 0.43 -21.37 -4.41
C ALA A 164 -0.77 -22.24 -4.77
N LYS A 165 -1.97 -21.65 -4.82
CA LYS A 165 -3.19 -22.34 -5.25
C LYS A 165 -4.18 -21.38 -5.89
N ILE A 166 -5.00 -21.92 -6.79
CA ILE A 166 -6.13 -21.19 -7.36
C ILE A 166 -7.31 -21.32 -6.38
N ILE A 167 -7.93 -20.19 -6.05
CA ILE A 167 -9.15 -20.14 -5.23
C ILE A 167 -10.29 -19.54 -6.04
N LYS A 168 -11.50 -20.10 -5.90
CA LYS A 168 -12.72 -19.58 -6.51
C LYS A 168 -13.81 -19.53 -5.45
N ASN A 169 -14.24 -18.32 -5.09
CA ASN A 169 -15.36 -18.14 -4.18
C ASN A 169 -16.67 -18.26 -4.96
N ALA A 170 -17.70 -18.88 -4.36
CA ALA A 170 -19.01 -19.08 -5.00
C ALA A 170 -19.63 -17.78 -5.55
N ASN A 171 -19.37 -16.65 -4.89
CA ASN A 171 -19.90 -15.34 -5.26
C ASN A 171 -18.98 -14.51 -6.18
N GLN A 172 -17.85 -15.07 -6.64
CA GLN A 172 -16.88 -14.36 -7.48
C GLN A 172 -16.83 -14.95 -8.89
N THR A 173 -16.93 -14.09 -9.89
CA THR A 173 -16.95 -14.47 -11.31
C THR A 173 -15.58 -14.93 -11.81
N LYS A 174 -14.48 -14.46 -11.21
CA LYS A 174 -13.11 -14.84 -11.58
C LYS A 174 -12.37 -15.53 -10.42
N PRO A 175 -11.56 -16.56 -10.71
CA PRO A 175 -10.66 -17.13 -9.71
C PRO A 175 -9.58 -16.13 -9.31
N LYS A 176 -8.98 -16.37 -8.14
CA LYS A 176 -7.81 -15.64 -7.63
C LYS A 176 -6.66 -16.63 -7.41
N ILE A 177 -5.44 -16.11 -7.33
CA ILE A 177 -4.25 -16.91 -7.01
C ILE A 177 -3.83 -16.54 -5.59
N GLN A 178 -3.92 -17.52 -4.67
CA GLN A 178 -3.42 -17.37 -3.32
C GLN A 178 -1.99 -17.91 -3.25
N VAL A 179 -1.09 -17.11 -2.69
CA VAL A 179 0.35 -17.39 -2.61
C VAL A 179 0.78 -17.25 -1.15
N GLN A 180 1.44 -18.28 -0.62
CA GLN A 180 2.06 -18.26 0.69
C GLN A 180 3.55 -17.94 0.53
N LEU A 181 3.98 -16.86 1.17
CA LEU A 181 5.37 -16.43 1.21
C LEU A 181 5.90 -16.57 2.63
N GLN A 182 7.13 -17.05 2.77
CA GLN A 182 7.83 -17.21 4.04
C GLN A 182 9.08 -16.34 4.07
N ARG A 183 9.28 -15.60 5.16
CA ARG A 183 10.47 -14.78 5.45
C ARG A 183 11.48 -15.59 6.25
N HIS A 184 12.77 -15.39 5.99
CA HIS A 184 13.86 -16.14 6.62
C HIS A 184 14.86 -15.28 7.43
N ASN A 185 14.71 -13.95 7.45
CA ASN A 185 15.54 -13.06 8.27
C ASN A 185 14.79 -11.79 8.69
N ASN A 186 15.34 -11.02 9.64
CA ASN A 186 14.66 -9.95 10.36
C ASN A 186 14.51 -8.61 9.60
N PHE A 187 14.60 -8.63 8.28
CA PHE A 187 14.47 -7.42 7.45
C PHE A 187 13.29 -7.55 6.49
N SER A 188 12.52 -6.47 6.33
CA SER A 188 11.36 -6.51 5.46
C SER A 188 11.73 -6.55 4.00
N SER A 189 11.06 -7.41 3.23
CA SER A 189 11.04 -7.32 1.77
C SER A 189 10.01 -6.29 1.32
N TYR A 190 10.26 -5.65 0.18
CA TYR A 190 9.30 -4.75 -0.47
C TYR A 190 9.39 -4.89 -1.98
N GLY A 191 8.26 -5.17 -2.64
CA GLY A 191 8.31 -5.55 -4.05
C GLY A 191 6.97 -5.79 -4.73
N LYS A 192 7.07 -6.30 -5.95
CA LYS A 192 5.96 -6.66 -6.83
C LYS A 192 5.85 -8.17 -6.91
N LEU A 193 4.70 -8.71 -6.50
CA LEU A 193 4.37 -10.11 -6.77
C LEU A 193 3.53 -10.17 -8.04
N SER A 194 4.06 -10.78 -9.09
CA SER A 194 3.40 -10.91 -10.40
C SER A 194 3.09 -12.37 -10.71
N ALA A 195 2.00 -12.60 -11.43
CA ALA A 195 1.65 -13.89 -12.02
C ALA A 195 1.67 -13.79 -13.54
N TYR A 196 2.31 -14.76 -14.19
CA TYR A 196 2.43 -14.87 -15.63
C TYR A 196 1.91 -16.22 -16.11
N ILE A 197 1.30 -16.24 -17.30
CA ILE A 197 0.94 -17.48 -18.02
C ILE A 197 1.65 -17.48 -19.37
N LYS A 198 1.87 -18.67 -19.94
CA LYS A 198 2.30 -18.78 -21.33
C LYS A 198 1.10 -18.63 -22.27
N THR A 199 1.21 -17.75 -23.25
CA THR A 199 0.24 -17.63 -24.35
C THR A 199 0.40 -18.77 -25.36
N ALA A 200 -0.53 -18.87 -26.31
CA ALA A 200 -0.40 -19.82 -27.43
C ALA A 200 0.84 -19.53 -28.31
N SER A 201 1.35 -18.30 -28.33
CA SER A 201 2.59 -17.92 -29.01
C SER A 201 3.86 -18.25 -28.21
N GLY A 202 3.72 -18.73 -26.96
CA GLY A 202 4.83 -19.07 -26.07
C GLY A 202 5.38 -17.90 -25.24
N GLU A 203 4.79 -16.70 -25.36
CA GLU A 203 5.18 -15.51 -24.60
C GLU A 203 4.62 -15.53 -23.19
N ASN A 204 5.32 -14.90 -22.24
CA ASN A 204 4.83 -14.73 -20.87
C ASN A 204 3.90 -13.52 -20.79
N GLU A 205 2.61 -13.76 -20.60
CA GLU A 205 1.60 -12.73 -20.37
C GLU A 205 1.35 -12.54 -18.88
N LYS A 206 1.46 -11.31 -18.39
CA LYS A 206 1.14 -10.97 -17.00
C LYS A 206 -0.37 -10.93 -16.79
N VAL A 207 -0.88 -11.72 -15.84
CA VAL A 207 -2.32 -11.87 -15.58
C VAL A 207 -2.79 -11.29 -14.25
N ALA A 208 -1.87 -11.09 -13.31
CA ALA A 208 -2.16 -10.45 -12.02
C ALA A 208 -0.89 -9.83 -11.41
N GLU A 209 -1.06 -8.82 -10.56
CA GLU A 209 0.04 -8.21 -9.82
C GLU A 209 -0.45 -7.60 -8.49
N ILE A 210 0.40 -7.67 -7.46
CA ILE A 210 0.38 -6.79 -6.29
C ILE A 210 1.68 -5.98 -6.34
N SER A 211 1.59 -4.68 -6.60
CA SER A 211 2.80 -3.87 -6.87
C SER A 211 3.57 -3.42 -5.63
N ASN A 212 2.95 -3.48 -4.44
CA ASN A 212 3.50 -2.92 -3.19
C ASN A 212 3.42 -3.93 -2.04
N LEU A 213 3.84 -5.18 -2.28
CA LEU A 213 3.81 -6.25 -1.28
C LEU A 213 5.01 -6.12 -0.33
N SER A 214 4.75 -6.08 0.97
CA SER A 214 5.76 -6.11 2.03
C SER A 214 5.59 -7.35 2.90
N LEU A 215 6.70 -7.99 3.29
CA LEU A 215 6.72 -8.96 4.38
C LEU A 215 7.51 -8.33 5.51
N TYR A 216 6.87 -8.06 6.65
CA TYR A 216 7.52 -7.38 7.77
C TYR A 216 8.14 -8.37 8.78
N PRO A 217 9.12 -7.94 9.59
CA PRO A 217 9.85 -8.82 10.50
C PRO A 217 8.97 -9.51 11.54
N GLU A 218 7.83 -8.94 11.93
CA GLU A 218 6.91 -9.58 12.88
C GLU A 218 6.01 -10.66 12.25
N VAL A 219 6.04 -10.83 10.92
CA VAL A 219 5.22 -11.80 10.19
C VAL A 219 6.14 -12.80 9.48
N ASP A 220 6.17 -14.03 9.96
CA ASP A 220 6.97 -15.11 9.36
C ASP A 220 6.39 -15.60 8.03
N THR A 221 5.06 -15.66 7.96
CA THR A 221 4.32 -16.17 6.80
C THR A 221 3.24 -15.18 6.39
N THR A 222 3.25 -14.79 5.12
CA THR A 222 2.25 -13.90 4.52
C THR A 222 1.45 -14.65 3.45
N ILE A 223 0.14 -14.42 3.43
CA ILE A 223 -0.76 -14.97 2.41
C ILE A 223 -1.18 -13.83 1.49
N ALA A 224 -0.57 -13.76 0.31
CA ALA A 224 -0.93 -12.79 -0.72
C ALA A 224 -2.03 -13.37 -1.64
N THR A 225 -3.04 -12.57 -1.96
CA THR A 225 -4.11 -12.98 -2.88
C THR A 225 -4.15 -12.08 -4.11
N LEU A 226 -3.64 -12.59 -5.22
CA LEU A 226 -3.62 -11.93 -6.52
C LEU A 226 -4.99 -12.02 -7.18
N SER A 227 -5.55 -10.86 -7.52
CA SER A 227 -6.76 -10.77 -8.35
C SER A 227 -6.33 -10.58 -9.80
N LEU A 228 -6.97 -11.32 -10.71
CA LEU A 228 -6.68 -11.20 -12.15
C LEU A 228 -7.02 -9.81 -12.66
N PHE A 229 -6.26 -9.33 -13.64
CA PHE A 229 -6.63 -8.13 -14.38
C PHE A 229 -7.98 -8.29 -15.08
N LYS A 230 -8.66 -7.16 -15.33
CA LYS A 230 -10.06 -7.12 -15.77
C LYS A 230 -10.29 -7.87 -17.09
N ASP A 231 -9.32 -7.87 -17.98
CA ASP A 231 -9.33 -8.49 -19.30
C ASP A 231 -8.71 -9.91 -19.34
N LYS A 232 -8.16 -10.39 -18.21
CA LYS A 232 -7.43 -11.66 -18.16
C LYS A 232 -8.26 -12.81 -17.59
N GLN A 233 -7.92 -14.02 -18.01
CA GLN A 233 -8.46 -15.29 -17.50
C GLN A 233 -7.31 -16.28 -17.28
N LEU A 234 -7.53 -17.28 -16.43
CA LEU A 234 -6.59 -18.38 -16.28
C LEU A 234 -6.86 -19.45 -17.33
N PRO A 235 -5.82 -20.10 -17.89
CA PRO A 235 -6.01 -21.24 -18.78
C PRO A 235 -6.56 -22.46 -18.00
N THR A 236 -7.15 -23.42 -18.71
CA THR A 236 -7.65 -24.67 -18.11
C THR A 236 -6.53 -25.66 -17.80
N GLN A 237 -5.42 -25.60 -18.53
CA GLN A 237 -4.24 -26.44 -18.35
C GLN A 237 -2.97 -25.59 -18.52
N GLY A 238 -1.85 -26.08 -17.98
CA GLY A 238 -0.53 -25.45 -18.13
C GLY A 238 0.05 -25.05 -16.78
N SER A 239 0.65 -23.87 -16.71
CA SER A 239 1.27 -23.38 -15.48
C SER A 239 1.20 -21.86 -15.34
N ILE A 240 1.13 -21.39 -14.10
CA ILE A 240 1.34 -20.00 -13.72
C ILE A 240 2.74 -19.87 -13.14
N PHE A 241 3.53 -18.95 -13.70
CA PHE A 241 4.80 -18.53 -13.13
C PHE A 241 4.56 -17.33 -12.19
N LEU A 242 4.91 -17.49 -10.92
CA LEU A 242 4.87 -16.46 -9.90
C LEU A 242 6.28 -15.93 -9.69
N ASP A 243 6.39 -14.61 -9.58
CA ASP A 243 7.66 -13.92 -9.46
C ASP A 243 7.52 -12.76 -8.47
N TYR A 244 8.37 -12.73 -7.44
CA TYR A 244 8.42 -11.68 -6.43
C TYR A 244 9.70 -10.87 -6.58
N GLN A 245 9.59 -9.72 -7.25
CA GLN A 245 10.71 -8.83 -7.54
C GLN A 245 10.74 -7.64 -6.59
N GLY A 246 11.94 -7.24 -6.15
CA GLY A 246 12.13 -6.06 -5.32
C GLY A 246 11.78 -4.75 -6.02
N ALA A 247 11.25 -3.81 -5.24
CA ALA A 247 10.90 -2.46 -5.66
C ALA A 247 11.58 -1.41 -4.77
N GLU A 248 11.62 -0.16 -5.24
CA GLU A 248 12.26 0.97 -4.53
C GLU A 248 13.69 0.64 -4.09
N GLU A 249 13.96 0.56 -2.77
CA GLU A 249 15.30 0.26 -2.25
C GLU A 249 15.81 -1.14 -2.64
N TYR A 250 14.92 -2.04 -3.07
CA TYR A 250 15.25 -3.39 -3.50
C TYR A 250 15.15 -3.57 -5.02
N LYS A 251 15.15 -2.48 -5.80
CA LYS A 251 15.12 -2.57 -7.27
C LYS A 251 16.27 -3.45 -7.79
N GLY A 252 15.92 -4.48 -8.55
CA GLY A 252 16.88 -5.43 -9.14
C GLY A 252 17.16 -6.65 -8.28
N VAL A 253 16.57 -6.74 -7.08
CA VAL A 253 16.59 -7.97 -6.27
C VAL A 253 15.48 -8.89 -6.76
N ASP A 254 15.82 -10.14 -7.06
CA ASP A 254 14.85 -11.23 -7.20
C ASP A 254 14.70 -11.90 -5.83
N PHE A 255 13.51 -11.82 -5.23
CA PHE A 255 13.28 -12.43 -3.93
C PHE A 255 12.90 -13.91 -4.05
N ALA A 256 11.97 -14.25 -4.94
CA ALA A 256 11.46 -15.61 -5.04
C ALA A 256 10.67 -15.83 -6.33
N SER A 257 10.77 -17.03 -6.90
CA SER A 257 9.91 -17.49 -7.99
C SER A 257 9.29 -18.86 -7.70
N TYR A 258 8.14 -19.14 -8.30
CA TYR A 258 7.40 -20.39 -8.10
C TYR A 258 6.52 -20.73 -9.31
N THR A 259 6.47 -21.99 -9.71
CA THR A 259 5.59 -22.45 -10.81
C THR A 259 4.44 -23.28 -10.26
N LEU A 260 3.21 -22.79 -10.44
CA LEU A 260 1.98 -23.48 -10.11
C LEU A 260 1.41 -24.19 -11.35
N ALA A 261 1.32 -25.51 -11.32
CA ALA A 261 0.63 -26.28 -12.37
C ALA A 261 -0.89 -26.11 -12.30
N ILE A 262 -1.55 -26.07 -13.47
CA ILE A 262 -3.01 -26.03 -13.64
C ILE A 262 -3.45 -27.28 -14.40
N GLY A 263 -4.52 -27.93 -13.93
CA GLY A 263 -5.21 -29.00 -14.67
C GLY A 263 -4.65 -30.41 -14.44
N LYS A 264 -4.26 -30.72 -13.20
CA LYS A 264 -4.17 -32.10 -12.74
C LYS A 264 -5.52 -32.57 -12.21
#